data_AF-A0A1J8QI44-F1
#
_entry.id   AF-A0A1J8QI44-F1
#
_cell.length_a   1.000
_cell.length_b   1.000
_cell.length_c   1.000
_cell.angle_alpha   90.00
_cell.angle_beta   90.00
_cell.angle_gamma   90.00
#
_symmetry.space_group_name_H-M   'P 1'
#
loop_
_entity.id
_entity.type
_entity.pdbx_description
1 polymer ?
#
loop_
_entity_poly.entity_id
_entity_poly.type
_entity_poly.pdbx_seq_one_letter_code
_entity_poly.pdbx_strand_id
1 'polypeptide(L)' 'MSLDQSSGVPRSSDGTWERLSQVAVKGAEYDSRERQPHPKCLEGTRVDLLDHIRGLLENKEKSRIIWLHGTAGVGKSAV' A
#
# COMPACT_ATOMS: atom_id res chain seq x y z
N MET A 1 -19.17 -49.53 9.81
CA MET A 1 -18.48 -48.37 10.41
C MET A 1 -17.28 -48.07 9.53
N SER A 2 -17.49 -47.29 8.47
CA SER A 2 -16.42 -46.88 7.57
C SER A 2 -15.90 -45.53 8.07
N LEU A 3 -14.67 -45.51 8.58
CA LEU A 3 -14.02 -44.26 8.97
C LEU A 3 -13.70 -43.45 7.72
N ASP A 4 -14.30 -42.27 7.65
CA ASP A 4 -13.85 -41.14 6.84
C ASP A 4 -12.39 -40.83 7.22
N GLN A 5 -11.46 -41.03 6.28
CA GLN A 5 -10.10 -40.51 6.39
C GLN A 5 -10.07 -39.14 5.75
N SER A 6 -10.47 -38.12 6.50
CA SER A 6 -10.13 -36.73 6.21
C SER A 6 -8.61 -36.57 6.29
N SER A 7 -7.94 -36.63 5.13
CA SER A 7 -6.52 -36.33 5.01
C SER A 7 -6.31 -34.83 5.24
N GLY A 8 -5.94 -34.48 6.47
CA GLY A 8 -5.47 -33.13 6.82
C GLY A 8 -4.16 -32.83 6.08
N VAL A 9 -4.25 -32.18 4.92
CA VAL A 9 -3.09 -31.61 4.25
C VAL A 9 -2.55 -30.46 5.12
N PRO A 10 -1.28 -30.49 5.59
CA PRO A 10 -0.69 -29.34 6.25
C PRO A 10 -0.62 -28.21 5.23
N ARG A 11 -1.31 -27.09 5.48
CA ARG A 11 -1.18 -25.88 4.67
C ARG A 11 0.22 -25.31 4.88
N SER A 12 1.21 -25.77 4.12
CA SER A 12 2.53 -25.14 4.12
C SER A 12 2.39 -23.74 3.53
N SER A 13 2.68 -22.74 4.35
CA SER A 13 2.69 -21.33 3.96
C SER A 13 3.81 -20.99 2.96
N ASP A 14 4.77 -21.91 2.79
CA ASP A 14 6.03 -21.68 2.09
C ASP A 14 5.83 -21.19 0.65
N GLY A 15 4.86 -21.75 -0.08
CA GLY A 15 4.56 -21.32 -1.45
C GLY A 15 3.74 -20.03 -1.56
N THR A 16 3.06 -19.60 -0.49
CA THR A 16 2.19 -18.41 -0.51
C THR A 16 3.04 -17.14 -0.52
N TRP A 17 4.05 -17.08 0.34
CA TRP A 17 4.94 -15.92 0.45
C TRP A 17 5.78 -15.72 -0.81
N GLU A 18 6.23 -16.79 -1.43
CA GLU A 18 7.00 -16.73 -2.67
C GLU A 18 6.16 -16.12 -3.81
N ARG A 19 4.90 -16.56 -3.97
CA ARG A 19 3.98 -15.97 -4.95
C ARG A 19 3.65 -14.51 -4.68
N LEU A 20 3.45 -14.14 -3.42
CA LEU A 20 3.23 -12.73 -3.04
C LEU A 20 4.46 -11.87 -3.36
N SER A 21 5.67 -12.40 -3.13
CA SER A 21 6.91 -11.69 -3.41
C SER A 21 7.10 -11.37 -4.90
N GLN A 22 6.60 -12.23 -5.79
CA GLN A 22 6.68 -12.07 -7.24
C GLN A 22 5.82 -10.91 -7.77
N VAL A 23 4.75 -10.55 -7.05
CA VAL A 23 3.85 -9.46 -7.44
C VAL A 23 4.05 -8.17 -6.62
N ALA A 24 4.95 -8.19 -5.63
CA ALA A 24 5.25 -7.03 -4.80
C ALA A 24 6.01 -5.96 -5.59
N VAL A 25 5.66 -4.69 -5.37
CA VAL A 25 6.41 -3.55 -5.90
C VAL A 25 7.64 -3.33 -5.03
N LYS A 26 8.81 -3.78 -5.50
CA LYS A 26 10.10 -3.73 -4.77
C LYS A 26 10.49 -2.32 -4.33
N GLY A 27 10.30 -1.32 -5.18
CA GLY A 27 10.46 0.09 -4.82
C GLY A 27 9.50 0.62 -3.74
N ALA A 28 8.43 -0.09 -3.39
CA ALA A 28 7.52 0.28 -2.31
C ALA A 28 7.85 -0.37 -0.96
N GLU A 29 8.84 -1.27 -0.92
CA GLU A 29 9.32 -1.87 0.33
C GLU A 29 9.93 -0.81 1.25
N TYR A 30 9.81 -1.02 2.56
CA TYR A 30 10.46 -0.18 3.57
C TYR A 30 11.98 -0.20 3.34
N ASP A 31 12.58 0.99 3.34
CA ASP A 31 14.01 1.17 3.05
C ASP A 31 14.51 0.52 1.74
N SER A 32 13.63 0.41 0.73
CA SER A 32 14.02 -0.17 -0.56
C SER A 32 15.16 0.61 -1.21
N ARG A 33 16.23 -0.10 -1.57
CA ARG A 33 17.39 0.44 -2.29
C ARG A 33 17.04 0.95 -3.68
N GLU A 34 15.98 0.42 -4.30
CA GLU A 34 15.49 0.90 -5.61
C GLU A 34 14.97 2.34 -5.56
N ARG A 35 14.69 2.88 -4.35
CA ARG A 35 14.31 4.28 -4.16
C ARG A 35 15.51 5.21 -4.06
N GLN A 36 16.72 4.78 -4.38
CA GLN A 36 17.90 5.65 -4.39
C GLN A 36 18.29 6.01 -5.83
N PRO A 37 18.48 7.32 -6.14
CA PRO A 37 18.23 8.48 -5.29
C PRO A 37 16.73 8.68 -5.01
N HIS A 38 16.41 9.33 -3.89
CA HIS A 38 15.01 9.50 -3.48
C HIS A 38 14.23 10.28 -4.56
N PRO A 39 13.12 9.72 -5.07
CA PRO A 39 12.33 10.39 -6.09
C PRO A 39 11.74 11.67 -5.50
N LYS A 40 11.76 12.74 -6.30
CA LYS A 40 11.04 13.97 -5.98
C LYS A 40 9.58 13.81 -6.37
N CYS A 41 8.70 14.51 -5.67
CA CYS A 41 7.32 14.67 -6.15
C CYS A 41 7.34 15.29 -7.54
N LEU A 42 6.39 14.89 -8.38
CA LEU A 42 6.12 15.63 -9.60
C LEU A 42 5.75 17.08 -9.23
N GLU A 43 6.22 18.03 -10.03
CA GLU A 43 5.98 19.46 -9.81
C GLU A 43 4.48 19.74 -9.58
N GLY A 44 4.16 20.63 -8.65
CA GLY A 44 2.77 20.96 -8.27
C GLY A 44 2.04 19.92 -7.41
N THR A 45 2.31 18.61 -7.57
CA THR A 45 1.50 17.53 -6.94
C THR A 45 1.39 17.68 -5.43
N ARG A 46 2.50 17.98 -4.74
CA ARG A 46 2.50 18.13 -3.29
C ARG A 46 1.71 19.37 -2.84
N VAL A 47 1.86 20.47 -3.55
CA VAL A 47 1.17 21.74 -3.23
C VAL A 47 -0.33 21.55 -3.43
N ASP A 48 -0.73 21.10 -4.61
CA ASP A 48 -2.13 20.93 -5.00
C ASP A 48 -2.87 19.95 -4.07
N LEU A 49 -2.23 18.82 -3.73
CA LEU A 49 -2.83 17.81 -2.86
C LEU A 49 -2.99 18.33 -1.42
N LEU A 50 -1.98 19.00 -0.87
CA LEU A 50 -2.05 19.54 0.48
C LEU A 50 -3.09 20.65 0.60
N ASP A 51 -3.21 21.51 -0.41
CA ASP A 51 -4.23 22.56 -0.43
C ASP A 51 -5.64 21.97 -0.56
N HIS A 52 -5.82 20.93 -1.36
CA HIS A 52 -7.08 20.18 -1.41
C HIS A 52 -7.44 19.57 -0.05
N ILE A 53 -6.48 18.90 0.61
CA ILE A 53 -6.66 18.30 1.94
C ILE A 53 -7.03 19.38 2.97
N ARG A 54 -6.35 20.53 2.96
CA ARG A 54 -6.67 21.66 3.84
C ARG A 54 -8.09 22.16 3.63
N GLY A 55 -8.52 22.34 2.38
CA GLY A 55 -9.90 22.74 2.07
C GLY A 55 -10.95 21.75 2.61
N LEU A 56 -10.67 20.44 2.54
CA LEU A 56 -11.53 19.42 3.16
C LEU A 56 -11.57 19.54 4.69
N LEU A 57 -10.44 19.89 5.31
CA LEU A 57 -10.31 20.10 6.75
C LEU A 57 -10.85 21.45 7.25
N GLU A 58 -11.21 22.38 6.38
CA GLU A 58 -11.83 23.64 6.81
C GLU A 58 -13.35 23.50 7.00
N ASN A 59 -13.97 22.53 6.32
CA ASN A 59 -15.41 22.30 6.41
C ASN A 59 -15.80 21.60 7.73
N LYS A 60 -16.33 22.34 8.70
CA LYS A 60 -16.66 21.86 10.07
C LYS A 60 -17.91 20.97 10.15
N GLU A 61 -18.69 20.89 9.07
CA GLU A 61 -19.99 20.20 9.03
C GLU A 61 -19.89 18.71 8.68
N LYS A 62 -18.69 18.17 8.40
CA LYS A 62 -18.51 16.78 7.95
C LYS A 62 -17.46 16.04 8.78
N SER A 63 -17.71 14.76 9.09
CA SER A 63 -16.73 13.82 9.65
C SER A 63 -15.58 13.62 8.66
N ARG A 64 -14.32 13.62 9.14
CA ARG A 64 -13.13 13.89 8.30
C ARG A 64 -12.15 12.73 8.24
N ILE A 65 -12.60 11.59 7.71
CA ILE A 65 -11.65 10.58 7.23
C ILE A 65 -11.30 10.95 5.79
N ILE A 66 -10.03 11.27 5.55
CA ILE A 66 -9.49 11.50 4.21
C ILE A 66 -8.83 10.21 3.75
N TRP A 67 -9.29 9.69 2.61
CA TRP A 67 -8.78 8.47 2.00
C TRP A 67 -7.92 8.81 0.78
N LEU A 68 -6.59 8.81 0.95
CA LEU A 68 -5.65 9.00 -0.15
C LEU A 68 -5.28 7.65 -0.76
N HIS A 69 -5.69 7.42 -2.01
CA HIS A 69 -5.50 6.13 -2.70
C HIS A 69 -4.70 6.26 -4.01
N GLY A 70 -4.13 5.15 -4.46
CA GLY A 70 -3.29 5.07 -5.67
C GLY A 70 -2.40 3.82 -5.63
N THR A 71 -1.74 3.51 -6.74
CA THR A 71 -0.88 2.31 -6.87
C THR A 71 0.29 2.31 -5.87
N ALA A 72 0.85 1.14 -5.57
CA ALA A 72 2.03 1.05 -4.70
C ALA A 72 3.23 1.77 -5.34
N GLY A 73 4.06 2.41 -4.53
CA GLY A 73 5.27 3.10 -5.00
C GLY A 73 5.10 4.53 -5.52
N VAL A 74 3.88 5.05 -5.72
CA VAL A 74 3.67 6.43 -6.27
C VAL A 74 3.91 7.57 -5.26
N GLY A 75 4.47 7.28 -4.09
CA GLY A 75 4.83 8.33 -3.13
C GLY A 75 3.69 8.90 -2.29
N LYS A 76 2.55 8.20 -2.14
CA LYS A 76 1.43 8.64 -1.28
C LYS A 76 1.83 8.93 0.17
N SER A 77 2.84 8.23 0.70
CA SER A 77 3.36 8.46 2.06
C SER A 77 4.36 9.61 2.14
N ALA A 78 4.82 10.14 1.00
CA ALA A 78 5.83 11.20 0.90
C ALA A 78 5.22 12.59 0.68
N VAL A 79 3.94 12.65 0.29
CA VAL A 79 3.19 13.89 0.06
C VAL A 79 2.68 14.48 1.36
#